data_AF-E9UVS3-F1
#
_entry.id   AF-E9UVS3-F1
#
_cell.length_a   1.000
_cell.length_b   1.000
_cell.length_c   1.000
_cell.angle_alpha   90.00
_cell.angle_beta   90.00
_cell.angle_gamma   90.00
#
_symmetry.space_group_name_H-M   'P 1'
#
loop_
_entity.id
_entity.type
_entity.pdbx_description
1 polymer ?
#
loop_
_entity_poly.entity_id
_entity_poly.type
_entity_poly.pdbx_seq_one_letter_code
_entity_poly.pdbx_strand_id
1 'polypeptide(L)'
;MNALVAQLAKSTAADRGSSRSSTASVCPDVTGTPPSHPHNAKEQTMPRLDDPAKDAEDARQAMRALAHTTRAIENPADVYDVLGAISQTLASAEQVLDQLGAFHDGLSKRDIRPVVADSVRGGRATSYQVSWELHRAAAMTRQIAKAVDHAHELEARVAYSRPVESVVPTSPNATPGLSM
;
A
#
# COMPACT_ATOMS: atom_id res chain seq x y z
N MET A 1 -28.55 20.84 -5.53
CA MET A 1 -27.43 20.36 -4.69
C MET A 1 -26.29 21.39 -4.62
N ASN A 2 -26.59 22.66 -4.31
CA ASN A 2 -25.61 23.77 -4.34
C ASN A 2 -25.70 24.69 -3.09
N ALA A 3 -25.96 24.13 -1.91
CA ALA A 3 -26.07 24.92 -0.68
C ALA A 3 -25.24 24.38 0.51
N LEU A 4 -24.55 23.25 0.37
CA LEU A 4 -23.87 22.58 1.51
C LEU A 4 -22.35 22.86 1.61
N VAL A 5 -21.76 23.57 0.64
CA VAL A 5 -20.30 23.83 0.59
C VAL A 5 -19.91 25.18 1.22
N ALA A 6 -20.86 26.07 1.51
CA ALA A 6 -20.55 27.43 1.99
C ALA A 6 -20.40 27.57 3.52
N GLN A 7 -20.64 26.51 4.31
CA GLN A 7 -20.82 26.64 5.76
C GLN A 7 -19.67 26.08 6.62
N LEU A 8 -18.60 25.55 6.01
CA LEU A 8 -17.45 25.00 6.75
C LEU A 8 -16.21 25.91 6.82
N ALA A 9 -16.29 27.17 6.36
CA ALA A 9 -15.13 28.07 6.26
C ALA A 9 -15.08 29.20 7.31
N LYS A 10 -15.80 29.09 8.45
CA LYS A 10 -15.93 30.19 9.44
C LYS A 10 -15.50 29.88 10.89
N SER A 11 -14.84 28.75 11.17
CA SER A 11 -14.62 28.33 12.57
C SER A 11 -13.17 28.09 13.01
N THR A 12 -12.17 28.77 12.45
CA THR A 12 -10.80 28.70 12.98
C THR A 12 -10.08 30.05 12.89
N ALA A 13 -10.55 31.03 13.67
CA ALA A 13 -9.84 32.28 13.88
C ALA A 13 -10.13 32.86 15.27
N ALA A 14 -9.63 32.21 16.32
CA ALA A 14 -9.50 32.81 17.65
C ALA A 14 -8.55 31.97 18.52
N ASP A 15 -7.26 32.28 18.52
CA ASP A 15 -6.57 32.48 19.79
C ASP A 15 -5.32 33.34 19.62
N ARG A 16 -5.22 34.39 20.44
CA ARG A 16 -4.11 35.34 20.48
C ARG A 16 -3.50 35.26 21.87
N GLY A 17 -2.18 35.11 21.91
CA GLY A 17 -1.36 35.88 22.83
C GLY A 17 -0.76 35.10 23.99
N SER A 18 0.56 34.90 23.93
CA SER A 18 1.40 35.03 25.12
C SER A 18 2.77 35.57 24.74
N SER A 19 3.19 36.59 25.46
CA SER A 19 4.37 37.40 25.20
C SER A 19 5.29 37.35 26.42
N ARG A 20 6.61 37.27 26.15
CA ARG A 20 7.77 37.68 26.97
C ARG A 20 8.27 36.76 28.09
N SER A 21 9.52 36.30 27.95
CA SER A 21 10.73 36.84 28.64
C SER A 21 11.91 35.89 28.33
N SER A 22 12.90 36.23 27.51
CA SER A 22 14.17 36.88 27.89
C SER A 22 14.68 36.54 29.29
N THR A 23 15.64 35.61 29.36
CA THR A 23 16.91 35.73 30.11
C THR A 23 17.90 34.68 29.59
N ALA A 24 19.09 35.14 29.20
CA ALA A 24 20.26 34.32 28.91
C ALA A 24 20.84 33.71 30.20
N SER A 25 21.27 32.45 30.16
CA SER A 25 22.12 31.87 31.20
C SER A 25 22.98 30.73 30.62
N VAL A 26 24.21 31.12 30.26
CA VAL A 26 25.50 30.45 30.50
C VAL A 26 25.52 28.92 30.69
N CYS A 27 26.28 28.26 29.81
CA CYS A 27 26.71 26.86 29.87
C CYS A 27 27.64 26.56 31.05
N PRO A 28 27.75 25.29 31.46
CA PRO A 28 29.06 24.71 31.67
C PRO A 28 29.30 23.43 30.87
N ASP A 29 30.56 23.33 30.46
CA ASP A 29 31.27 22.25 29.79
C ASP A 29 31.23 20.94 30.61
N VAL A 30 30.78 19.85 30.00
CA VAL A 30 30.99 18.47 30.48
C VAL A 30 31.44 17.64 29.29
N THR A 31 32.76 17.50 29.18
CA THR A 31 33.43 16.47 28.40
C THR A 31 33.14 15.09 29.01
N GLY A 32 32.33 14.30 28.31
CA GLY A 32 32.10 12.89 28.59
C GLY A 32 32.04 12.11 27.29
N THR A 33 33.18 11.54 26.89
CA THR A 33 33.32 10.68 25.71
C THR A 33 32.58 9.35 25.93
N PRO A 34 31.65 8.92 25.06
CA PRO A 34 31.11 7.57 25.11
C PRO A 34 32.00 6.57 24.34
N PRO A 35 32.11 5.31 24.79
CA PRO A 35 33.07 4.35 24.26
C PRO A 35 32.69 3.83 22.86
N SER A 36 33.66 3.86 21.96
CA SER A 36 33.63 3.27 20.62
C SER A 36 33.49 1.75 20.68
N HIS A 37 32.29 1.23 20.46
CA HIS A 37 32.07 -0.16 20.06
C HIS A 37 31.75 -0.19 18.56
N PRO A 38 32.60 -0.73 17.68
CA PRO A 38 32.23 -0.96 16.30
C PRO A 38 31.32 -2.19 16.25
N HIS A 39 30.01 -1.98 16.45
CA HIS A 39 29.03 -2.94 15.99
C HIS A 39 29.05 -2.91 14.47
N ASN A 40 29.47 -4.04 13.91
CA ASN A 40 29.31 -4.44 12.52
C ASN A 40 27.81 -4.42 12.16
N ALA A 41 27.26 -3.22 11.98
CA ALA A 41 25.99 -3.02 11.34
C ALA A 41 26.27 -3.21 9.85
N LYS A 42 25.90 -4.38 9.34
CA LYS A 42 25.51 -4.49 7.95
C LYS A 42 24.48 -3.40 7.75
N GLU A 43 24.92 -2.30 7.14
CA GLU A 43 24.09 -1.20 6.70
C GLU A 43 23.11 -1.82 5.71
N GLN A 44 21.99 -2.31 6.23
CA GLN A 44 20.77 -2.49 5.47
C GLN A 44 20.39 -1.08 5.07
N THR A 45 21.06 -0.61 4.01
CA THR A 45 20.80 0.67 3.40
C THR A 45 19.35 0.61 3.02
N MET A 46 18.51 1.40 3.70
CA MET A 46 17.14 1.62 3.27
C MET A 46 17.20 1.90 1.76
N PRO A 47 16.45 1.18 0.91
CA PRO A 47 16.41 1.50 -0.50
C PRO A 47 15.99 2.97 -0.60
N ARG A 48 16.90 3.78 -1.10
CA ARG A 48 16.64 5.18 -1.31
C ARG A 48 15.80 5.28 -2.58
N LEU A 49 14.52 5.55 -2.39
CA LEU A 49 13.55 5.72 -3.46
C LEU A 49 13.77 7.10 -4.10
N ASP A 50 14.85 7.23 -4.87
CA ASP A 50 15.24 8.49 -5.52
C ASP A 50 14.71 8.60 -6.97
N ASP A 51 14.32 7.48 -7.58
CA ASP A 51 13.90 7.41 -8.98
C ASP A 51 12.51 6.77 -9.11
N PRO A 52 11.43 7.57 -9.13
CA PRO A 52 10.07 7.05 -9.22
C PRO A 52 9.79 6.27 -10.51
N ALA A 53 10.56 6.47 -11.59
CA ALA A 53 10.41 5.69 -12.82
C ALA A 53 11.01 4.28 -12.65
N LYS A 54 12.19 4.19 -12.03
CA LYS A 54 12.79 2.90 -11.65
C LYS A 54 11.92 2.16 -10.64
N ASP A 55 11.42 2.83 -9.62
CA ASP A 55 10.58 2.21 -8.59
C ASP A 55 9.26 1.68 -9.17
N ALA A 56 8.67 2.40 -10.14
CA ALA A 56 7.49 1.91 -10.86
C ALA A 56 7.79 0.66 -11.70
N GLU A 57 8.97 0.57 -12.31
CA GLU A 57 9.40 -0.61 -13.06
C GLU A 57 9.67 -1.81 -12.14
N ASP A 58 10.32 -1.59 -11.00
CA ASP A 58 10.54 -2.62 -9.99
C ASP A 58 9.20 -3.13 -9.43
N ALA A 59 8.24 -2.24 -9.15
CA ALA A 59 6.88 -2.60 -8.75
C ALA A 59 6.14 -3.42 -9.82
N ARG A 60 6.25 -3.02 -11.10
CA ARG A 60 5.69 -3.75 -12.24
C ARG A 60 6.27 -5.16 -12.32
N GLN A 61 7.58 -5.32 -12.09
CA GLN A 61 8.24 -6.61 -12.13
C GLN A 61 7.87 -7.49 -10.94
N ALA A 62 7.77 -6.92 -9.73
CA ALA A 62 7.29 -7.62 -8.54
C ALA A 62 5.86 -8.16 -8.74
N MET A 63 4.96 -7.35 -9.29
CA MET A 63 3.58 -7.79 -9.59
C MET A 63 3.51 -8.91 -10.63
N ARG A 64 4.40 -8.89 -11.64
CA ARG A 64 4.51 -10.00 -12.62
C ARG A 64 5.03 -11.27 -11.99
N ALA A 65 6.04 -11.17 -11.13
CA ALA A 65 6.56 -12.30 -10.38
C ALA A 65 5.46 -12.89 -9.49
N LEU A 66 4.72 -12.04 -8.77
CA LEU A 66 3.59 -12.45 -7.95
C LEU A 66 2.50 -13.15 -8.79
N ALA A 67 2.12 -12.61 -9.93
CA ALA A 67 1.14 -13.23 -10.83
C ALA A 67 1.60 -14.60 -11.35
N HIS A 68 2.92 -14.81 -11.51
CA HIS A 68 3.47 -16.09 -11.91
C HIS A 68 3.44 -17.10 -10.75
N THR A 69 3.82 -16.68 -9.54
CA THR A 69 3.89 -17.57 -8.37
C THR A 69 2.52 -17.93 -7.82
N THR A 70 1.53 -17.02 -7.88
CA THR A 70 0.16 -17.32 -7.42
C THR A 70 -0.51 -18.44 -8.21
N ARG A 71 -0.12 -18.65 -9.48
CA ARG A 71 -0.58 -19.79 -10.28
C ARG A 71 -0.10 -21.14 -9.73
N ALA A 72 0.99 -21.16 -8.99
CA ALA A 72 1.64 -22.37 -8.47
C ALA A 72 1.46 -22.53 -6.95
N ILE A 73 0.49 -21.86 -6.32
CA ILE A 73 0.17 -22.07 -4.91
C ILE A 73 -0.33 -23.50 -4.70
N GLU A 74 0.41 -24.28 -3.90
CA GLU A 74 0.07 -25.67 -3.56
C GLU A 74 -0.58 -25.78 -2.18
N ASN A 75 -0.14 -24.95 -1.23
CA ASN A 75 -0.66 -24.91 0.12
C ASN A 75 -1.74 -23.81 0.20
N PRO A 76 -3.02 -24.17 0.44
CA PRO A 76 -4.09 -23.17 0.56
C PRO A 76 -3.84 -22.14 1.66
N ALA A 77 -3.08 -22.46 2.71
CA ALA A 77 -2.77 -21.50 3.77
C ALA A 77 -1.95 -20.29 3.27
N ASP A 78 -1.21 -20.43 2.17
CA ASP A 78 -0.40 -19.34 1.60
C ASP A 78 -1.28 -18.25 0.94
N VAL A 79 -2.54 -18.57 0.61
CA VAL A 79 -3.50 -17.62 0.02
C VAL A 79 -3.79 -16.47 0.97
N TYR A 80 -3.85 -16.73 2.28
CA TYR A 80 -4.07 -15.70 3.30
C TYR A 80 -2.99 -14.61 3.24
N ASP A 81 -1.72 -15.01 3.31
CA ASP A 81 -0.59 -14.07 3.27
C ASP A 81 -0.54 -13.29 1.94
N VAL A 82 -0.86 -13.95 0.82
CA VAL A 82 -0.93 -13.31 -0.50
C VAL A 82 -2.04 -12.24 -0.54
N LEU A 83 -3.22 -12.53 0.00
CA LEU A 83 -4.33 -11.57 0.05
C LEU A 83 -3.97 -10.34 0.90
N GLY A 84 -3.33 -10.54 2.06
CA GLY A 84 -2.83 -9.45 2.90
C GLY A 84 -1.81 -8.57 2.16
N ALA A 85 -0.83 -9.18 1.49
CA ALA A 85 0.17 -8.45 0.71
C ALA A 85 -0.44 -7.67 -0.47
N ILE A 86 -1.43 -8.25 -1.16
CA ILE A 86 -2.14 -7.59 -2.26
C ILE A 86 -2.95 -6.39 -1.74
N SER A 87 -3.62 -6.52 -0.58
CA SER A 87 -4.33 -5.39 0.03
C SER A 87 -3.39 -4.20 0.29
N GLN A 88 -2.23 -4.46 0.92
CA GLN A 88 -1.23 -3.43 1.20
C GLN A 88 -0.67 -2.80 -0.10
N THR A 89 -0.51 -3.62 -1.14
CA THR A 89 -0.06 -3.18 -2.47
C THR A 89 -1.10 -2.26 -3.11
N LEU A 90 -2.39 -2.59 -3.03
CA LEU A 90 -3.48 -1.76 -3.56
C LEU A 90 -3.61 -0.43 -2.80
N ALA A 91 -3.45 -0.43 -1.49
CA ALA A 91 -3.43 0.80 -0.69
C ALA A 91 -2.26 1.72 -1.11
N SER A 92 -1.09 1.15 -1.39
CA SER A 92 0.07 1.90 -1.89
C SER A 92 -0.17 2.41 -3.31
N ALA A 93 -0.77 1.60 -4.19
CA ALA A 93 -1.12 1.99 -5.55
C ALA A 93 -2.15 3.13 -5.58
N GLU A 94 -3.14 3.10 -4.68
CA GLU A 94 -4.07 4.21 -4.47
C GLU A 94 -3.30 5.51 -4.16
N GLN A 95 -2.38 5.45 -3.19
CA GLN A 95 -1.60 6.62 -2.80
C GLN A 95 -0.77 7.18 -3.97
N VAL A 96 -0.16 6.30 -4.79
CA VAL A 96 0.58 6.70 -5.99
C VAL A 96 -0.33 7.42 -6.99
N LEU A 97 -1.53 6.89 -7.25
CA LEU A 97 -2.50 7.49 -8.16
C LEU A 97 -2.95 8.88 -7.67
N ASP A 98 -3.24 9.02 -6.38
CA ASP A 98 -3.60 10.31 -5.77
C ASP A 98 -2.45 11.33 -5.84
N GLN A 99 -1.20 10.88 -5.62
CA GLN A 99 -0.02 11.75 -5.73
C GLN A 99 0.20 12.24 -7.17
N LEU A 100 0.01 11.37 -8.16
CA LEU A 100 0.08 11.75 -9.58
C LEU A 100 -1.06 12.71 -9.96
N GLY A 101 -2.28 12.49 -9.45
CA GLY A 101 -3.38 13.43 -9.62
C GLY A 101 -3.07 14.82 -9.05
N ALA A 102 -2.59 14.86 -7.80
CA ALA A 102 -2.20 16.08 -7.12
C ALA A 102 -1.02 16.80 -7.79
N PHE A 103 -0.10 16.07 -8.45
CA PHE A 103 0.95 16.65 -9.28
C PHE A 103 0.36 17.50 -10.40
N HIS A 104 -0.65 16.97 -11.11
CA HIS A 104 -1.33 17.66 -12.20
C HIS A 104 -2.17 18.86 -11.73
N ASP A 105 -2.79 18.78 -10.55
CA ASP A 105 -3.48 19.93 -9.93
C ASP A 105 -2.50 21.03 -9.52
N GLY A 106 -1.28 20.65 -9.15
CA GLY A 106 -0.25 21.53 -8.63
C GLY A 106 0.60 22.25 -9.67
N LEU A 107 0.48 21.95 -10.98
CA LEU A 107 1.40 22.44 -12.00
C LEU A 107 1.54 23.97 -12.02
N SER A 108 0.43 24.70 -11.87
CA SER A 108 0.45 26.17 -11.86
C SER A 108 1.21 26.74 -10.67
N LYS A 109 1.20 26.06 -9.51
CA LYS A 109 1.96 26.46 -8.31
C LYS A 109 3.45 26.14 -8.44
N ARG A 110 3.82 25.33 -9.44
CA ARG A 110 5.20 24.91 -9.74
C ARG A 110 5.77 25.65 -10.96
N ASP A 111 5.08 26.68 -11.44
CA ASP A 111 5.40 27.41 -12.67
C ASP A 111 5.52 26.53 -13.92
N ILE A 112 4.87 25.35 -13.92
CA ILE A 112 4.82 24.44 -15.06
C ILE A 112 3.58 24.75 -15.89
N ARG A 113 3.77 25.07 -17.16
CA ARG A 113 2.69 25.40 -18.10
C ARG A 113 2.44 24.25 -19.09
N PRO A 114 1.38 23.43 -18.90
CA PRO A 114 1.07 22.37 -19.85
C PRO A 114 0.61 22.96 -21.18
N VAL A 115 1.02 22.34 -22.29
CA VAL A 115 0.70 22.73 -23.66
C VAL A 115 0.33 21.48 -24.45
N VAL A 116 -0.74 21.56 -25.24
CA VAL A 116 -1.15 20.51 -26.19
C VAL A 116 -1.41 21.18 -27.53
N ALA A 117 -0.74 20.72 -28.60
CA ALA A 117 -0.83 21.31 -29.94
C ALA A 117 -0.74 22.85 -29.92
N ASP A 118 0.32 23.38 -29.28
CA ASP A 118 0.58 24.82 -29.07
C ASP A 118 -0.48 25.61 -28.29
N SER A 119 -1.51 24.94 -27.76
CA SER A 119 -2.56 25.55 -26.95
C SER A 119 -2.29 25.38 -25.46
N VAL A 120 -2.04 26.51 -24.77
CA VAL A 120 -1.97 26.54 -23.30
C VAL A 120 -3.33 26.25 -22.67
N ARG A 121 -4.42 26.75 -23.26
CA ARG A 121 -5.78 26.46 -22.77
C ARG A 121 -6.10 24.98 -22.91
N GLY A 122 -5.75 24.40 -24.05
CA GLY A 122 -5.85 22.96 -24.30
C GLY A 122 -5.03 22.18 -23.27
N GLY A 123 -3.75 22.53 -23.08
CA GLY A 123 -2.88 21.89 -22.11
C GLY A 123 -3.41 21.93 -20.68
N ARG A 124 -3.96 23.05 -20.21
CA ARG A 124 -4.59 23.12 -18.87
C ARG A 124 -5.82 22.22 -18.76
N ALA A 125 -6.68 22.21 -19.77
CA ALA A 125 -7.87 21.36 -19.79
C ALA A 125 -7.48 19.87 -19.77
N THR A 126 -6.50 19.48 -20.58
CA THR A 126 -5.98 18.10 -20.60
C THR A 126 -5.32 17.73 -19.28
N SER A 127 -4.52 18.61 -18.66
CA SER A 127 -3.91 18.33 -17.35
C SER A 127 -4.97 18.11 -16.26
N TYR A 128 -6.04 18.89 -16.28
CA TYR A 128 -7.17 18.70 -15.35
C TYR A 128 -7.90 17.37 -15.60
N GLN A 129 -8.06 16.97 -16.86
CA GLN A 129 -8.63 15.66 -17.18
C GLN A 129 -7.76 14.52 -16.65
N VAL A 130 -6.43 14.63 -16.78
CA VAL A 130 -5.50 13.66 -16.22
C VAL A 130 -5.63 13.58 -14.70
N SER A 131 -5.63 14.72 -13.98
CA SER A 131 -5.79 14.68 -12.52
C SER A 131 -7.11 14.05 -12.10
N TRP A 132 -8.20 14.40 -12.78
CA TRP A 132 -9.52 13.82 -12.50
C TRP A 132 -9.56 12.31 -12.67
N GLU A 133 -9.03 11.77 -13.78
CA GLU A 133 -9.02 10.32 -14.01
C GLU A 133 -8.12 9.59 -13.00
N LEU A 134 -7.00 10.20 -12.59
CA LEU A 134 -6.11 9.61 -11.59
C LEU A 134 -6.77 9.53 -10.20
N HIS A 135 -7.42 10.60 -9.75
CA HIS A 135 -8.19 10.58 -8.49
C HIS A 135 -9.37 9.62 -8.54
N ARG A 136 -10.04 9.53 -9.69
CA ARG A 136 -11.11 8.54 -9.90
C ARG A 136 -10.56 7.12 -9.81
N ALA A 137 -9.41 6.85 -10.46
CA ALA A 137 -8.75 5.57 -10.40
C ALA A 137 -8.33 5.21 -8.96
N ALA A 138 -7.79 6.17 -8.20
CA ALA A 138 -7.46 5.99 -6.78
C ALA A 138 -8.70 5.58 -5.97
N ALA A 139 -9.82 6.28 -6.15
CA ALA A 139 -11.08 5.95 -5.48
C ALA A 139 -11.62 4.54 -5.85
N MET A 140 -11.43 4.10 -7.09
CA MET A 140 -11.79 2.75 -7.53
C MET A 140 -10.84 1.70 -6.92
N THR A 141 -9.52 1.96 -6.91
CA THR A 141 -8.53 1.10 -6.27
C THR A 141 -8.81 0.91 -4.79
N ARG A 142 -9.22 1.97 -4.07
CA ARG A 142 -9.68 1.86 -2.67
C ARG A 142 -10.84 0.89 -2.51
N GLN A 143 -11.79 0.88 -3.44
CA GLN A 143 -12.92 -0.04 -3.41
C GLN A 143 -12.47 -1.48 -3.67
N ILE A 144 -11.53 -1.68 -4.59
CA ILE A 144 -10.93 -3.00 -4.85
C ILE A 144 -10.17 -3.49 -3.60
N ALA A 145 -9.39 -2.62 -2.94
CA ALA A 145 -8.67 -2.96 -1.71
C ALA A 145 -9.62 -3.47 -0.63
N LYS A 146 -10.76 -2.81 -0.41
CA LYS A 146 -11.80 -3.28 0.53
C LYS A 146 -12.36 -4.65 0.18
N ALA A 147 -12.55 -4.95 -1.11
CA ALA A 147 -13.03 -6.25 -1.54
C ALA A 147 -11.98 -7.35 -1.27
N VAL A 148 -10.69 -7.04 -1.46
CA VAL A 148 -9.58 -7.95 -1.14
C VAL A 148 -9.45 -8.13 0.37
N ASP A 149 -9.55 -7.07 1.17
CA ASP A 149 -9.58 -7.16 2.63
C ASP A 149 -10.71 -8.06 3.12
N HIS A 150 -11.90 -7.92 2.54
CA HIS A 150 -13.01 -8.77 2.89
C HIS A 150 -12.75 -10.24 2.51
N ALA A 151 -12.16 -10.50 1.35
CA ALA A 151 -11.74 -11.85 0.97
C ALA A 151 -10.70 -12.42 1.96
N HIS A 152 -9.74 -11.61 2.39
CA HIS A 152 -8.73 -11.96 3.39
C HIS A 152 -9.36 -12.34 4.75
N GLU A 153 -10.37 -11.58 5.20
CA GLU A 153 -11.15 -11.90 6.40
C GLU A 153 -11.95 -13.20 6.29
N LEU A 154 -12.47 -13.52 5.10
CA LEU A 154 -13.21 -14.76 4.85
C LEU A 154 -12.25 -15.95 4.78
N GLU A 155 -11.10 -15.81 4.14
CA GLU A 155 -10.08 -16.84 4.02
C GLU A 155 -9.58 -17.32 5.39
N ALA A 156 -9.42 -16.39 6.35
CA ALA A 156 -9.07 -16.72 7.74
C ALA A 156 -10.04 -17.70 8.43
N ARG A 157 -11.25 -17.88 7.89
CA ARG A 157 -12.30 -18.75 8.45
C ARG A 157 -12.37 -20.11 7.76
N VAL A 158 -11.68 -20.29 6.63
CA VAL A 158 -11.73 -21.53 5.86
C VAL A 158 -10.79 -22.57 6.47
N ALA A 159 -11.31 -23.77 6.72
CA ALA A 159 -10.50 -24.91 7.13
C ALA A 159 -10.34 -25.88 5.95
N TYR A 160 -9.09 -26.14 5.55
CA TYR A 160 -8.77 -27.08 4.47
C TYR A 160 -8.48 -28.47 5.04
N SER A 161 -9.30 -29.45 4.67
CA SER A 161 -9.05 -30.86 4.98
C SER A 161 -8.69 -31.61 3.70
N ARG A 162 -7.61 -32.38 3.71
CA ARG A 162 -7.28 -33.28 2.60
C ARG A 162 -8.24 -34.48 2.66
N PRO A 163 -8.84 -34.92 1.55
CA PRO A 163 -9.62 -36.14 1.55
C PRO A 163 -8.75 -37.30 2.04
N VAL A 164 -9.16 -37.97 3.11
CA VAL A 164 -8.53 -39.21 3.54
C VAL A 164 -8.97 -40.29 2.57
N GLU A 165 -8.04 -40.89 1.84
CA GLU A 165 -8.33 -42.08 1.04
C GLU A 165 -8.92 -43.14 1.98
N SER A 166 -10.17 -43.54 1.74
CA SER A 166 -10.84 -44.57 2.51
C SER A 166 -10.08 -45.88 2.34
N VAL A 167 -9.21 -46.20 3.30
CA VAL A 167 -8.67 -47.56 3.44
C VAL A 167 -9.84 -48.45 3.83
N VAL A 168 -10.45 -49.10 2.83
CA VAL A 168 -11.44 -50.16 3.08
C VAL A 168 -10.71 -51.25 3.87
N PRO A 169 -11.11 -51.57 5.12
CA PRO A 169 -10.51 -52.68 5.82
C PRO A 169 -10.89 -53.95 5.06
N THR A 170 -9.89 -54.56 4.41
CA THR A 170 -10.03 -55.94 3.94
C THR A 170 -10.11 -56.80 5.18
N SER A 171 -11.33 -57.19 5.56
CA SER A 171 -11.59 -58.11 6.68
C SER A 171 -10.74 -59.37 6.50
N PRO A 172 -9.79 -59.68 7.40
CA PRO A 172 -9.07 -60.94 7.37
C PRO A 172 -9.90 -61.98 8.13
N ASN A 173 -10.99 -62.46 7.53
CA ASN A 173 -11.59 -63.72 7.98
C ASN A 173 -12.45 -64.37 6.88
N ALA A 174 -11.78 -64.85 5.84
CA ALA A 174 -12.27 -66.00 5.11
C ALA A 174 -11.66 -67.23 5.77
N THR A 175 -12.36 -67.82 6.72
CA THR A 175 -11.98 -69.08 7.35
C THR A 175 -11.88 -70.16 6.26
N PRO A 176 -10.73 -70.83 6.07
CA PRO A 176 -10.61 -71.88 5.06
C PRO A 176 -11.23 -73.18 5.57
N GLY A 177 -12.21 -73.68 4.82
CA GLY A 177 -12.52 -75.10 4.71
C GLY A 177 -13.35 -75.72 5.82
N LEU A 178 -14.54 -76.19 5.46
CA LEU A 178 -15.12 -77.43 5.97
C LEU A 178 -15.97 -78.03 4.83
N SER A 179 -15.34 -78.92 4.06
CA SER A 179 -16.04 -79.91 3.25
C SER A 179 -16.53 -81.03 4.17
N MET A 180 -17.84 -81.32 4.14
CA MET A 180 -18.45 -82.60 4.48
C MET A 180 -19.68 -82.78 3.58
#